data_AF-A0A8E2AXW1-F1
#
_entry.id   AF-A0A8E2AXW1-F1
#
_cell.length_a   1.000
_cell.length_b   1.000
_cell.length_c   1.000
_cell.angle_alpha   90.00
_cell.angle_beta   90.00
_cell.angle_gamma   90.00
#
_symmetry.space_group_name_H-M   'P 1'
#
loop_
_entity.id
_entity.type
_entity.pdbx_description
1 polymer ?
#
loop_
_entity_poly.entity_id
_entity_poly.type
_entity_poly.pdbx_seq_one_letter_code
_entity_poly.pdbx_strand_id
1 'polypeptide(L)'
;MFDYSADLTFRRLEGLLTSNEPLQLGDEPPYVPPIVRPHNMVVTVPGRLTKSEHRDLNRSIVDELRSYGFPNPTPEDVKSDSYLAARVVLAIFATHLHEYHVRLEFADIDNLIAFVEKNEILRENLADAVEVKTFTLMRCLAFWYEEGPPLDR
;
A
#
# COMPACT_ATOMS: atom_id res chain seq x y z
N MET A 1 -14.45 -22.42 0.51
CA MET A 1 -14.00 -22.34 1.91
C MET A 1 -13.31 -21.00 2.02
N PHE A 2 -14.02 -19.98 2.51
CA PHE A 2 -13.53 -18.60 2.50
C PHE A 2 -12.57 -18.41 3.67
N ASP A 3 -11.34 -18.02 3.34
CA ASP A 3 -10.25 -17.92 4.30
C ASP A 3 -10.39 -16.62 5.12
N TYR A 4 -10.53 -16.77 6.43
CA TYR A 4 -10.79 -15.73 7.43
C TYR A 4 -9.55 -14.84 7.73
N SER A 5 -8.52 -14.90 6.87
CA SER A 5 -7.20 -14.30 7.09
C SER A 5 -7.14 -12.78 6.84
N ALA A 6 -7.86 -12.29 5.82
CA ALA A 6 -7.89 -10.86 5.50
C ALA A 6 -8.57 -10.02 6.59
N ASP A 7 -9.64 -10.56 7.20
CA ASP A 7 -10.42 -9.87 8.25
C ASP A 7 -9.62 -9.71 9.55
N LEU A 8 -8.75 -10.67 9.88
CA LEU A 8 -7.86 -10.60 11.05
C LEU A 8 -6.71 -9.61 10.86
N THR A 9 -6.18 -9.50 9.64
CA THR A 9 -5.08 -8.58 9.31
C THR A 9 -5.58 -7.14 9.22
N PHE A 10 -6.77 -6.93 8.66
CA PHE A 10 -7.41 -5.63 8.56
C PHE A 10 -7.85 -5.12 9.93
N ARG A 11 -8.46 -5.95 10.79
CA ARG A 11 -8.78 -5.52 12.18
C ARG A 11 -7.54 -5.22 13.02
N ARG A 12 -6.39 -5.79 12.69
CA ARG A 12 -5.12 -5.44 13.34
C ARG A 12 -4.58 -4.09 12.85
N LEU A 13 -4.68 -3.80 11.55
CA LEU A 13 -4.33 -2.48 10.99
C LEU A 13 -5.34 -1.40 11.42
N GLU A 14 -6.65 -1.64 11.31
CA GLU A 14 -7.70 -0.77 11.86
C GLU A 14 -7.56 -0.62 13.37
N GLY A 15 -7.22 -1.69 14.11
CA GLY A 15 -7.00 -1.64 15.56
C GLY A 15 -5.78 -0.79 15.94
N LEU A 16 -4.73 -0.78 15.12
CA LEU A 16 -3.57 0.11 15.28
C LEU A 16 -3.89 1.55 14.85
N LEU A 17 -4.75 1.74 13.85
CA LEU A 17 -5.23 3.06 13.39
C LEU A 17 -6.28 3.68 14.33
N THR A 18 -6.98 2.87 15.14
CA THR A 18 -8.04 3.30 16.07
C THR A 18 -7.62 3.27 17.54
N SER A 19 -6.46 2.69 17.87
CA SER A 19 -5.92 2.78 19.23
C SER A 19 -5.50 4.23 19.51
N ASN A 20 -6.32 4.94 20.28
CA ASN A 20 -5.99 6.23 20.90
C ASN A 20 -4.92 6.11 22.01
N GLU A 21 -4.28 4.95 22.15
CA GLU A 21 -3.09 4.82 22.97
C GLU A 21 -1.89 5.15 22.08
N PRO A 22 -1.13 6.23 22.38
CA PRO A 22 0.11 6.46 21.67
C PRO A 22 0.97 5.22 21.95
N LEU A 23 1.34 4.50 20.89
CA LEU A 23 2.49 3.61 20.92
C LEU A 23 3.61 4.42 21.58
N GLN A 24 4.02 4.03 22.79
CA GLN A 24 5.21 4.59 23.43
C GLN A 24 6.42 4.11 22.64
N LEU A 25 6.60 4.69 21.46
CA LEU A 25 7.84 4.73 20.71
C LEU A 25 8.78 5.58 21.56
N GLY A 26 9.60 4.93 22.38
CA GLY A 26 10.63 5.63 23.13
C GLY A 26 11.53 6.39 22.15
N ASP A 27 11.55 7.73 22.24
CA ASP A 27 12.38 8.68 21.47
C ASP A 27 12.94 8.16 20.14
N GLU A 28 12.10 7.56 19.30
CA GLU A 28 12.53 7.15 17.98
C GLU A 28 12.77 8.43 17.16
N PRO A 29 13.91 8.53 16.47
CA PRO A 29 14.18 9.69 15.64
C PRO A 29 13.04 9.86 14.61
N PRO A 30 12.70 11.10 14.22
CA PRO A 30 11.63 11.34 13.26
C PRO A 30 11.88 10.51 12.00
N TYR A 31 10.84 9.81 11.53
CA TYR A 31 10.92 9.04 10.30
C TYR A 31 11.37 9.95 9.15
N VAL A 32 12.45 9.56 8.48
CA VAL A 32 12.97 10.27 7.31
C VAL A 32 12.62 9.44 6.08
N PRO A 33 11.64 9.87 5.26
CA PRO A 33 11.21 9.02 4.16
C PRO A 33 12.32 8.86 3.12
N PRO A 34 12.55 7.63 2.61
CA PRO A 34 13.50 7.40 1.54
C PRO A 34 13.02 8.05 0.23
N ILE A 35 13.98 8.41 -0.62
CA ILE A 35 13.70 8.97 -1.95
C ILE A 35 13.65 7.84 -2.96
N VAL A 36 12.48 7.62 -3.55
CA VAL A 36 12.24 6.72 -4.67
C VAL A 36 12.77 7.37 -5.94
N ARG A 37 13.69 6.68 -6.62
CA ARG A 37 14.13 7.05 -7.96
C ARG A 37 13.47 6.13 -8.98
N PRO A 38 13.45 6.47 -10.29
CA PRO A 38 12.76 5.66 -11.28
C PRO A 38 13.26 4.20 -11.31
N HIS A 39 14.55 3.97 -11.08
CA HIS A 39 15.14 2.63 -11.00
C HIS A 39 14.78 1.86 -9.73
N ASN A 40 14.23 2.50 -8.69
CA ASN A 40 13.71 1.82 -7.51
C ASN A 40 12.33 1.20 -7.77
N MET A 41 11.66 1.53 -8.88
CA MET A 41 10.38 0.93 -9.29
C MET A 41 10.54 -0.47 -9.89
N VAL A 42 11.60 -1.20 -9.53
CA VAL A 42 11.81 -2.57 -9.99
C VAL A 42 10.79 -3.48 -9.34
N VAL A 43 10.08 -4.23 -10.19
CA VAL A 43 9.24 -5.34 -9.78
C VAL A 43 10.15 -6.49 -9.38
N THR A 44 10.22 -6.82 -8.09
CA THR A 44 11.02 -7.97 -7.61
C THR A 44 10.17 -9.07 -7.02
N VAL A 45 8.90 -8.81 -6.70
CA VAL A 45 7.98 -9.85 -6.27
C VAL A 45 7.53 -10.61 -7.51
N PRO A 46 7.93 -11.88 -7.70
CA PRO A 46 7.48 -12.66 -8.84
C PRO A 46 5.95 -12.75 -8.78
N GLY A 47 5.29 -12.31 -9.85
CA GLY A 47 3.84 -12.38 -9.98
C GLY A 47 3.38 -13.83 -9.99
N ARG A 48 3.14 -14.39 -8.80
CA ARG A 48 2.56 -15.73 -8.61
C ARG A 48 1.09 -15.77 -8.99
N LEU A 49 0.47 -14.59 -9.13
CA LEU A 49 -0.92 -14.43 -9.50
C LEU A 49 -1.10 -14.55 -11.01
N THR A 50 -2.17 -15.24 -11.38
CA THR A 50 -2.71 -15.25 -12.73
C THR A 50 -3.27 -13.88 -13.12
N LYS A 51 -3.48 -13.67 -14.42
CA LYS A 51 -4.16 -12.46 -14.94
C LYS A 51 -5.56 -12.27 -14.36
N SER A 52 -6.26 -13.36 -14.02
CA SER A 52 -7.60 -13.28 -13.43
C SER A 52 -7.53 -12.77 -12.01
N GLU A 53 -6.64 -13.33 -11.18
CA GLU A 53 -6.47 -12.90 -9.79
C GLU A 53 -6.01 -11.45 -9.69
N HIS A 54 -5.11 -11.00 -10.59
CA HIS A 54 -4.76 -9.59 -10.66
C HIS A 54 -5.96 -8.69 -10.96
N ARG A 55 -6.86 -9.12 -11.85
CA ARG A 55 -8.08 -8.37 -12.19
C ARG A 55 -9.03 -8.28 -11.00
N ASP A 56 -9.18 -9.38 -10.27
CA ASP A 56 -10.06 -9.43 -9.10
C ASP A 56 -9.53 -8.55 -7.98
N LEU A 57 -8.22 -8.58 -7.71
CA LEU A 57 -7.60 -7.69 -6.73
C LEU A 57 -7.63 -6.22 -7.16
N ASN A 58 -7.48 -5.90 -8.45
CA ASN A 58 -7.64 -4.52 -8.93
C ASN A 58 -9.07 -4.02 -8.68
N ARG A 59 -10.08 -4.88 -8.84
CA ARG A 59 -11.46 -4.55 -8.49
C ARG A 59 -11.62 -4.32 -6.99
N SER A 60 -11.03 -5.18 -6.15
CA SER A 60 -11.05 -5.00 -4.70
C SER A 60 -10.42 -3.67 -4.27
N ILE A 61 -9.33 -3.22 -4.89
CA ILE A 61 -8.75 -1.90 -4.61
C ILE A 61 -9.76 -0.78 -4.92
N VAL A 62 -10.45 -0.84 -6.06
CA VAL A 62 -11.46 0.17 -6.42
C VAL A 62 -12.64 0.16 -5.43
N ASP A 63 -13.08 -1.03 -5.02
CA ASP A 63 -14.17 -1.14 -4.05
C ASP A 63 -13.75 -0.66 -2.65
N GLU A 64 -12.48 -0.85 -2.27
CA GLU A 64 -11.91 -0.32 -1.03
C GLU A 64 -11.80 1.21 -1.07
N LEU A 65 -11.34 1.80 -2.17
CA LEU A 65 -11.32 3.26 -2.33
C LEU A 65 -12.72 3.88 -2.20
N ARG A 66 -13.75 3.17 -2.69
CA ARG A 66 -15.15 3.56 -2.50
C ARG A 66 -15.56 3.49 -1.02
N SER A 67 -15.10 2.50 -0.26
CA SER A 67 -15.38 2.37 1.18
C SER A 67 -14.85 3.58 1.97
N TYR A 68 -13.68 4.10 1.56
CA TYR A 68 -13.06 5.30 2.13
C TYR A 68 -13.71 6.62 1.69
N GLY A 69 -14.78 6.60 0.90
CA GLY A 69 -15.46 7.80 0.41
C GLY A 69 -14.87 8.40 -0.86
N PHE A 70 -13.95 7.69 -1.53
CA PHE A 70 -13.31 8.10 -2.78
C PHE A 70 -13.69 7.13 -3.92
N PRO A 71 -14.95 7.12 -4.39
CA PRO A 71 -15.42 6.12 -5.35
C PRO A 71 -14.74 6.17 -6.71
N ASN A 72 -14.16 7.32 -7.09
CA ASN A 72 -13.45 7.55 -8.34
C ASN A 72 -12.42 8.66 -8.15
N PRO A 73 -11.28 8.40 -7.48
CA PRO A 73 -10.19 9.36 -7.46
C PRO A 73 -9.71 9.59 -8.89
N THR A 74 -9.44 10.84 -9.24
CA THR A 74 -8.81 11.18 -10.52
C THR A 74 -7.29 11.12 -10.39
N PRO A 75 -6.56 10.98 -11.52
CA PRO A 75 -5.10 11.08 -11.50
C PRO A 75 -4.61 12.39 -10.85
N GLU A 76 -5.29 13.51 -11.09
CA GLU A 76 -4.95 14.81 -10.50
C GLU A 76 -5.18 14.84 -8.99
N ASP A 77 -6.23 14.17 -8.48
CA ASP A 77 -6.45 14.08 -7.03
C ASP A 77 -5.29 13.32 -6.36
N VAL A 78 -4.81 12.22 -6.96
CA VAL A 78 -3.67 11.45 -6.45
C VAL A 78 -2.37 12.25 -6.50
N LYS A 79 -2.17 13.07 -7.54
CA LYS A 79 -0.98 13.92 -7.66
C LYS A 79 -1.01 15.06 -6.65
N SER A 80 -2.16 15.67 -6.39
CA SER A 80 -2.29 16.87 -5.57
C SER A 80 -2.50 16.59 -4.08
N ASP A 81 -3.07 15.44 -3.72
CA ASP A 81 -3.41 15.07 -2.34
C ASP A 81 -2.59 13.85 -1.88
N SER A 82 -1.55 14.12 -1.07
CA SER A 82 -0.71 13.08 -0.46
C SER A 82 -1.49 12.13 0.46
N TYR A 83 -2.56 12.61 1.10
CA TYR A 83 -3.40 11.78 1.97
C TYR A 83 -4.20 10.78 1.14
N LEU A 84 -4.81 11.24 0.05
CA LEU A 84 -5.50 10.36 -0.89
C LEU A 84 -4.55 9.34 -1.51
N ALA A 85 -3.37 9.79 -1.95
CA ALA A 85 -2.37 8.89 -2.51
C ALA A 85 -1.89 7.84 -1.49
N ALA A 86 -1.74 8.20 -0.20
CA ALA A 86 -1.49 7.25 0.87
C ALA A 86 -2.64 6.24 1.05
N ARG A 87 -3.90 6.67 0.94
CA ARG A 87 -5.08 5.77 0.95
C ARG A 87 -5.08 4.79 -0.23
N VAL A 88 -4.65 5.21 -1.42
CA VAL A 88 -4.45 4.32 -2.56
C VAL A 88 -3.39 3.26 -2.25
N VAL A 89 -2.28 3.65 -1.62
CA VAL A 89 -1.25 2.70 -1.19
C VAL A 89 -1.77 1.74 -0.13
N LEU A 90 -2.55 2.20 0.85
CA LEU A 90 -3.21 1.32 1.82
C LEU A 90 -4.14 0.29 1.15
N ALA A 91 -4.93 0.71 0.15
CA ALA A 91 -5.78 -0.22 -0.60
C ALA A 91 -4.94 -1.24 -1.39
N ILE A 92 -3.78 -0.82 -1.93
CA ILE A 92 -2.81 -1.74 -2.55
C ILE A 92 -2.29 -2.74 -1.52
N PHE A 93 -1.91 -2.29 -0.32
CA PHE A 93 -1.48 -3.17 0.76
C PHE A 93 -2.60 -4.10 1.23
N ALA A 94 -3.86 -3.69 1.26
CA ALA A 94 -4.97 -4.59 1.58
C ALA A 94 -5.08 -5.78 0.59
N THR A 95 -4.51 -5.63 -0.61
CA THR A 95 -4.51 -6.66 -1.66
C THR A 95 -3.13 -7.25 -1.94
N HIS A 96 -2.15 -7.06 -1.05
CA HIS A 96 -0.80 -7.59 -1.21
C HIS A 96 -0.78 -9.13 -1.15
N LEU A 97 0.33 -9.71 -1.61
CA LEU A 97 0.59 -11.12 -1.48
C LEU A 97 0.98 -11.44 -0.03
N HIS A 98 0.13 -12.16 0.71
CA HIS A 98 0.32 -12.50 2.14
C HIS A 98 1.66 -13.19 2.48
N GLU A 99 2.39 -13.68 1.48
CA GLU A 99 3.73 -14.26 1.64
C GLU A 99 4.82 -13.19 1.88
N TYR A 100 4.49 -11.91 1.69
CA TYR A 100 5.41 -10.78 1.81
C TYR A 100 4.91 -9.80 2.86
N HIS A 101 5.72 -9.49 3.85
CA HIS A 101 5.37 -8.50 4.87
C HIS A 101 5.65 -7.09 4.36
N VAL A 102 4.62 -6.24 4.41
CA VAL A 102 4.80 -4.79 4.24
C VAL A 102 5.69 -4.29 5.37
N ARG A 103 6.68 -3.46 5.04
CA ARG A 103 7.60 -2.87 6.01
C ARG A 103 6.84 -2.16 7.12
N LEU A 104 7.26 -2.38 8.35
CA LEU A 104 6.59 -1.82 9.54
C LEU A 104 6.49 -0.29 9.51
N GLU A 105 7.43 0.41 8.88
CA GLU A 105 7.36 1.87 8.73
C GLU A 105 6.08 2.35 8.01
N PHE A 106 5.49 1.53 7.14
CA PHE A 106 4.27 1.85 6.41
C PHE A 106 2.98 1.39 7.12
N ALA A 107 3.08 0.77 8.30
CA ALA A 107 1.93 0.50 9.14
C ALA A 107 1.38 1.78 9.81
N ASP A 108 2.23 2.80 9.96
CA ASP A 108 1.85 4.14 10.38
C ASP A 108 1.45 4.99 9.16
N ILE A 109 0.23 5.52 9.20
CA ILE A 109 -0.33 6.31 8.11
C ILE A 109 0.40 7.64 7.93
N ASP A 110 0.93 8.24 9.00
CA ASP A 110 1.64 9.53 8.92
C ASP A 110 2.99 9.35 8.22
N ASN A 111 3.68 8.24 8.49
CA ASN A 111 4.89 7.86 7.76
C ASN A 111 4.60 7.60 6.28
N LEU A 112 3.47 6.94 5.98
CA LEU A 112 3.07 6.67 4.61
C LEU A 112 2.72 7.97 3.85
N ILE A 113 2.02 8.92 4.49
CA ILE A 113 1.74 10.24 3.92
C ILE A 113 3.05 10.98 3.64
N ALA A 114 3.95 11.06 4.61
CA ALA A 114 5.26 11.70 4.45
C ALA A 114 6.09 11.05 3.34
N PHE A 115 6.03 9.72 3.21
CA PHE A 115 6.68 8.99 2.14
C PHE A 115 6.09 9.33 0.77
N VAL A 116 4.78 9.33 0.62
CA VAL A 116 4.11 9.62 -0.66
C VAL A 116 4.31 11.09 -1.06
N GLU A 117 4.22 12.02 -0.11
CA GLU A 117 4.44 13.45 -0.33
C GLU A 117 5.83 13.72 -0.93
N LYS A 118 6.86 13.12 -0.35
CA LYS A 118 8.26 13.29 -0.77
C LYS A 118 8.58 12.63 -2.11
N ASN A 119 7.74 11.74 -2.60
CA ASN A 119 8.01 10.89 -3.76
C ASN A 119 7.06 11.19 -4.93
N GLU A 120 7.36 12.25 -5.68
CA GLU A 120 6.60 12.67 -6.87
C GLU A 120 6.49 11.55 -7.92
N ILE A 121 7.58 10.83 -8.19
CA ILE A 121 7.57 9.70 -9.15
C ILE A 121 6.59 8.61 -8.72
N LEU A 122 6.49 8.34 -7.41
CA LEU A 122 5.51 7.39 -6.90
C LEU A 122 4.09 7.89 -7.12
N ARG A 123 3.81 9.17 -6.83
CA ARG A 123 2.49 9.76 -7.08
C ARG A 123 2.10 9.74 -8.56
N GLU A 124 3.03 10.01 -9.47
CA GLU A 124 2.82 9.87 -10.92
C GLU A 124 2.43 8.43 -11.29
N ASN A 125 3.16 7.43 -10.80
CA ASN A 125 2.85 6.03 -11.08
C ASN A 125 1.51 5.56 -10.45
N LEU A 126 1.17 6.08 -9.27
CA LEU A 126 -0.12 5.83 -8.64
C LEU A 126 -1.26 6.48 -9.44
N ALA A 127 -1.05 7.68 -9.96
CA ALA A 127 -2.00 8.39 -10.79
C ALA A 127 -2.28 7.64 -12.09
N ASP A 128 -1.23 7.14 -12.77
CA ASP A 128 -1.36 6.27 -13.94
C ASP A 128 -2.14 5.00 -13.60
N ALA A 129 -1.81 4.34 -12.48
CA ALA A 129 -2.49 3.13 -12.02
C ALA A 129 -3.99 3.37 -11.74
N VAL A 130 -4.33 4.54 -11.19
CA VAL A 130 -5.72 4.97 -10.96
C VAL A 130 -6.44 5.23 -12.29
N GLU A 131 -5.80 5.91 -13.24
CA GLU A 131 -6.37 6.20 -14.56
C GLU A 131 -6.80 4.90 -15.28
N VAL A 132 -5.88 3.93 -15.35
CA VAL A 132 -6.12 2.65 -16.03
C VAL A 132 -6.73 1.58 -15.13
N LYS A 133 -7.05 1.92 -13.88
CA LYS A 133 -7.58 1.01 -12.84
C LYS A 133 -6.80 -0.30 -12.72
N THR A 134 -5.48 -0.19 -12.82
CA THR A 134 -4.56 -1.33 -12.85
C THR A 134 -3.42 -1.10 -11.87
N PHE A 135 -3.41 -1.86 -10.77
CA PHE A 135 -2.47 -1.69 -9.66
C PHE A 135 -1.45 -2.82 -9.54
N THR A 136 -1.42 -3.72 -10.52
CA THR A 136 -0.55 -4.90 -10.53
C THR A 136 0.92 -4.54 -10.31
N LEU A 137 1.43 -3.54 -11.03
CA LEU A 137 2.83 -3.12 -10.89
C LEU A 137 3.08 -2.55 -9.50
N MET A 138 2.22 -1.64 -9.04
CA MET A 138 2.33 -1.02 -7.71
C MET A 138 2.34 -2.06 -6.60
N ARG A 139 1.52 -3.11 -6.69
CA ARG A 139 1.48 -4.20 -5.70
C ARG A 139 2.78 -5.00 -5.66
N CYS A 140 3.53 -5.08 -6.74
CA CYS A 140 4.72 -5.94 -6.83
C CYS A 140 6.06 -5.20 -6.68
N LEU A 141 6.03 -3.93 -6.29
CA LEU A 141 7.26 -3.15 -6.06
C LEU A 141 7.99 -3.66 -4.81
N ALA A 142 9.31 -3.85 -4.97
CA ALA A 142 10.18 -4.39 -3.93
C ALA A 142 10.16 -3.62 -2.61
N PHE A 143 10.19 -2.28 -2.72
CA PHE A 143 10.49 -1.41 -1.59
C PHE A 143 9.35 -1.32 -0.58
N TRP A 144 8.16 -1.85 -0.89
CA TRP A 144 7.08 -2.00 0.08
C TRP A 144 7.37 -3.06 1.14
N TYR A 145 8.19 -4.05 0.78
CA TYR A 145 8.29 -5.29 1.52
C TYR A 145 9.63 -5.41 2.23
N GLU A 146 9.64 -6.18 3.31
CA GLU A 146 10.87 -6.59 3.99
C GLU A 146 11.62 -7.62 3.13
N GLU A 147 12.94 -7.53 3.10
CA GLU A 147 13.78 -8.55 2.47
C GLU A 147 13.86 -9.77 3.39
N GLY A 148 13.27 -10.89 2.98
CA GLY A 148 13.36 -12.15 3.71
C GLY A 148 12.81 -13.32 2.91
N PRO A 149 13.28 -14.57 3.15
CA PRO A 149 12.66 -15.74 2.56
C PRO A 149 11.20 -15.83 3.04
N PRO A 150 10.26 -16.33 2.21
CA PRO A 150 8.94 -16.68 2.72
C PRO A 150 9.15 -17.64 3.90
N LEU A 151 8.52 -17.37 5.04
CA LEU A 151 8.57 -18.28 6.18
C LEU A 151 8.09 -19.65 5.68
N ASP A 152 8.97 -20.65 5.77
CA ASP A 152 8.63 -22.04 5.48
C ASP A 152 7.38 -22.40 6.30
N ARG A 153 6.32 -22.78 5.58
CA ARG A 153 5.06 -23.26 6.17
C ARG A 153 5.23 -24.63 6.82
#